data_AF-A0AAE0VNC1-F1
#
_entry.id   AF-A0AAE0VNC1-F1
#
_cell.length_a   1.000
_cell.length_b   1.000
_cell.length_c   1.000
_cell.angle_alpha   90.00
_cell.angle_beta   90.00
_cell.angle_gamma   90.00
#
_symmetry.space_group_name_H-M   'P 1'
#
loop_
_entity.id
_entity.type
_entity.pdbx_description
1 polymer ?
#
loop_
_entity_poly.entity_id
_entity_poly.type
_entity_poly.pdbx_seq_one_letter_code
_entity_poly.pdbx_strand_id
1 'polypeptide(L)'
;MATEGAYPPFNEIDKDGNLVGFEVDLQKALCEEINKTTPVKCELMAQDWDGIIPGLLAKKYDAIIASMAITEERQKTIQFSISYQNGPENHRGSDSNHSGKFIKDNFKDSKVKSYGKIEEFYLDLQAGRVDLVFIDAFIAETGFLKTPEGADYEMVGPEYVDPKWFGDGVGLAFRKEDNDLKEMFDNAIRAVYKNGTFKKISDQYFDTFQGDVRRLNDLPVFFSIDTLRFIICLIYRFKTDILKCLIGVAVKAADMAELTRMICRSFDMGVTHFDLANNYGPPAGSAEENFGKILHKELKGYRDEVIISTKAGYDMWDGPYGEWGSKKYLTASLDQSLKRMKLDYVDIFYSHRFDPNTPLEETMEALELAVKQGKALYIGISSYSPLKTVEAKQILKSRNIALLIHQPSYSMINRWVEDDLLRTLEENGVGCIAFSPLAQGMLSDKYLGKTIPKDARAAEKNSFLSKDFLTKDALEKIAALNNIAKKRGQTLSQMAIAWVLRRPEVTSALIGIRNMTQLEENISAVKNLTFSEKELKEIDKYAVTLPVNIWSQSSQH
;
A
#
# COMPACT_ATOMS: atom_id res chain seq x y z
N MET A 1 14.59 39.74 -14.19
CA MET A 1 14.08 38.73 -13.24
C MET A 1 14.77 37.41 -13.53
N ALA A 2 15.02 36.59 -12.51
CA ALA A 2 15.53 35.23 -12.68
C ALA A 2 14.47 34.18 -12.34
N THR A 3 14.52 33.06 -13.05
CA THR A 3 13.77 31.82 -12.76
C THR A 3 14.69 30.62 -12.95
N GLU A 4 14.31 29.44 -12.46
CA GLU A 4 15.17 28.26 -12.51
C GLU A 4 15.24 27.64 -13.91
N GLY A 5 14.07 27.48 -14.56
CA GLY A 5 13.95 26.85 -15.87
C GLY A 5 14.01 25.32 -15.84
N ALA A 6 13.80 24.70 -14.67
CA ALA A 6 13.84 23.25 -14.47
C ALA A 6 12.71 22.71 -13.58
N TYR A 7 11.61 23.46 -13.45
CA TYR A 7 10.48 23.18 -12.56
C TYR A 7 9.12 23.27 -13.29
N PRO A 8 8.80 22.33 -14.21
CA PRO A 8 7.51 22.31 -14.91
C PRO A 8 6.33 22.00 -13.97
N PRO A 9 5.11 22.50 -14.26
CA PRO A 9 4.76 23.41 -15.35
C PRO A 9 4.99 24.90 -14.99
N PHE A 10 5.71 25.19 -13.90
CA PHE A 10 5.88 26.54 -13.39
C PHE A 10 6.91 27.35 -14.19
N ASN A 11 8.10 26.78 -14.40
CA ASN A 11 9.15 27.35 -15.22
C ASN A 11 10.02 26.23 -15.80
N GLU A 12 10.14 26.13 -17.12
CA GLU A 12 10.98 25.13 -17.79
C GLU A 12 11.62 25.72 -19.05
N ILE A 13 12.70 25.08 -19.52
CA ILE A 13 13.30 25.38 -20.82
C ILE A 13 12.72 24.39 -21.83
N ASP A 14 12.02 24.89 -22.84
CA ASP A 14 11.46 24.08 -23.92
C ASP A 14 12.54 23.53 -24.87
N LYS A 15 12.10 22.72 -25.84
CA LYS A 15 13.00 22.08 -26.83
C LYS A 15 13.75 23.08 -27.71
N ASP A 16 13.23 24.29 -27.85
CA ASP A 16 13.80 25.36 -28.65
C ASP A 16 14.73 26.27 -27.81
N GLY A 17 14.89 25.96 -26.52
CA GLY A 17 15.76 26.70 -25.60
C GLY A 17 15.10 27.92 -24.96
N ASN A 18 13.77 28.08 -25.07
CA ASN A 18 13.04 29.20 -24.52
C ASN A 18 12.50 28.88 -23.12
N LEU A 19 12.46 29.88 -22.25
CA LEU A 19 11.74 29.78 -20.98
C LEU A 19 10.22 29.81 -21.22
N VAL A 20 9.52 28.81 -20.72
CA VAL A 20 8.07 28.67 -20.76
C VAL A 20 7.52 28.24 -19.39
N GLY A 21 6.21 28.36 -19.18
CA GLY A 21 5.55 27.96 -17.94
C GLY A 21 4.72 29.05 -17.27
N PHE A 22 3.98 28.66 -16.24
CA PHE A 22 3.08 29.54 -15.48
C PHE A 22 3.75 30.83 -14.99
N GLU A 23 4.96 30.74 -14.44
CA GLU A 23 5.68 31.90 -13.89
C GLU A 23 6.27 32.79 -14.96
N VAL A 24 6.55 32.24 -16.14
CA VAL A 24 6.98 33.00 -17.31
C VAL A 24 5.84 33.88 -17.81
N ASP A 25 4.62 33.34 -17.89
CA ASP A 25 3.45 34.12 -18.31
C ASP A 25 2.95 35.06 -17.22
N LEU A 26 3.01 34.65 -15.95
CA LEU A 26 2.74 35.54 -14.82
C LEU A 26 3.72 36.72 -14.80
N GLN A 27 5.01 36.48 -15.05
CA GLN A 27 6.01 37.54 -15.13
C GLN A 27 5.68 38.56 -16.22
N LYS A 28 5.28 38.10 -17.42
CA LYS A 28 4.85 39.00 -18.52
C LYS A 28 3.66 39.85 -18.08
N ALA A 29 2.65 39.23 -17.48
CA ALA A 29 1.45 39.95 -17.02
C ALA A 29 1.74 40.97 -15.91
N LEU A 30 2.58 40.64 -14.93
CA LEU A 30 3.01 41.57 -13.90
C LEU A 30 3.74 42.76 -14.51
N CYS A 31 4.62 42.52 -15.48
CA CYS A 31 5.34 43.57 -16.18
C CYS A 31 4.46 44.45 -17.06
N GLU A 32 3.43 43.90 -17.69
CA GLU A 32 2.42 44.67 -18.41
C GLU A 32 1.64 45.59 -17.47
N GLU A 33 1.25 45.11 -16.27
CA GLU A 33 0.60 45.95 -15.27
C GLU A 33 1.50 47.08 -14.76
N ILE A 34 2.77 46.78 -14.48
CA ILE A 34 3.75 47.79 -14.04
C ILE A 34 3.94 48.87 -15.10
N ASN A 35 4.07 48.47 -16.37
CA ASN A 35 4.31 49.38 -17.49
C ASN A 35 3.15 50.35 -17.78
N LYS A 36 1.95 50.13 -17.21
CA LYS A 36 0.84 51.10 -17.29
C LYS A 36 1.12 52.38 -16.51
N THR A 37 1.94 52.31 -15.46
CA THR A 37 2.23 53.44 -14.57
C THR A 37 3.70 53.83 -14.60
N THR A 38 4.61 52.86 -14.74
CA THR A 38 6.06 53.08 -14.70
C THR A 38 6.73 52.29 -15.83
N PRO A 39 7.27 52.97 -16.86
CA PRO A 39 7.99 52.29 -17.93
C PRO A 39 9.24 51.57 -17.40
N VAL A 40 9.25 50.24 -17.46
CA VAL A 40 10.34 49.37 -17.02
C VAL A 40 10.67 48.33 -18.09
N LYS A 41 11.95 48.00 -18.20
CA LYS A 41 12.42 46.89 -19.04
C LYS A 41 12.32 45.60 -18.24
N CYS A 42 11.48 44.66 -18.68
CA CYS A 42 11.36 43.36 -18.07
C CYS A 42 12.04 42.28 -18.92
N GLU A 43 13.08 41.66 -18.35
CA GLU A 43 13.78 40.52 -18.94
C GLU A 43 13.72 39.35 -17.96
N LEU A 44 13.56 38.13 -18.49
CA LEU A 44 13.61 36.90 -17.71
C LEU A 44 14.83 36.08 -18.15
N MET A 45 15.58 35.56 -17.18
CA MET A 45 16.73 34.70 -17.45
C MET A 45 16.68 33.43 -16.59
N ALA A 46 17.23 32.35 -17.13
CA ALA A 46 17.43 31.11 -16.40
C ALA A 46 18.65 31.24 -15.49
N GLN A 47 18.53 30.77 -14.25
CA GLN A 47 19.61 30.71 -13.28
C GLN A 47 19.43 29.46 -12.42
N ASP A 48 20.48 28.64 -12.36
CA ASP A 48 20.54 27.48 -11.47
C ASP A 48 20.18 27.87 -10.03
N TRP A 49 19.39 27.00 -9.38
CA TRP A 49 18.78 27.24 -8.08
C TRP A 49 19.79 27.61 -7.00
N ASP A 50 20.92 26.89 -6.90
CA ASP A 50 21.92 27.15 -5.86
C ASP A 50 22.54 28.54 -6.02
N GLY A 51 22.60 29.03 -7.26
CA GLY A 51 23.08 30.36 -7.61
C GLY A 51 22.01 31.46 -7.54
N ILE A 52 20.72 31.14 -7.36
CA ILE A 52 19.64 32.10 -7.62
C ILE A 52 19.54 33.22 -6.57
N ILE A 53 19.78 32.94 -5.28
CA ILE A 53 19.86 33.99 -4.26
C ILE A 53 21.23 34.71 -4.31
N PRO A 54 22.38 34.01 -4.40
CA PRO A 54 23.67 34.67 -4.58
C PRO A 54 23.71 35.63 -5.78
N GLY A 55 23.09 35.26 -6.90
CA GLY A 55 22.99 36.12 -8.08
C GLY A 55 22.13 37.37 -7.87
N LEU A 56 21.05 37.27 -7.09
CA LEU A 56 20.22 38.42 -6.69
C LEU A 56 21.05 39.40 -5.84
N LEU A 57 21.76 38.87 -4.84
CA LEU A 57 22.62 39.67 -3.95
C LEU A 57 23.81 40.29 -4.70
N ALA A 58 24.34 39.58 -5.69
CA ALA A 58 25.39 40.06 -6.59
C ALA A 58 24.89 41.00 -7.70
N LYS A 59 23.60 41.37 -7.70
CA LYS A 59 22.96 42.28 -8.66
C LYS A 59 23.04 41.81 -10.12
N LYS A 60 23.00 40.50 -10.36
CA LYS A 60 22.87 39.94 -11.72
C LYS A 60 21.46 40.15 -12.30
N TYR A 61 20.47 40.30 -11.42
CA TYR A 61 19.06 40.58 -11.72
C TYR A 61 18.41 41.22 -10.49
N ASP A 62 17.24 41.81 -10.68
CA ASP A 62 16.58 42.63 -9.65
C ASP A 62 15.52 41.90 -8.83
N ALA A 63 15.00 40.79 -9.34
CA ALA A 63 14.00 39.98 -8.65
C ALA A 63 14.05 38.52 -9.10
N ILE A 64 13.53 37.63 -8.27
CA ILE A 64 13.37 36.20 -8.57
C ILE A 64 11.88 35.85 -8.64
N ILE A 65 11.48 35.08 -9.65
CA ILE A 65 10.17 34.42 -9.77
C ILE A 65 10.41 32.94 -10.12
N ALA A 66 10.45 32.09 -9.10
CA ALA A 66 10.92 30.70 -9.23
C ALA A 66 10.27 29.77 -8.20
N SER A 67 8.96 29.87 -8.00
CA SER A 67 8.19 29.12 -7.00
C SER A 67 8.79 29.17 -5.59
N MET A 68 9.52 30.25 -5.27
CA MET A 68 10.27 30.37 -4.03
C MET A 68 9.34 30.67 -2.85
N ALA A 69 9.30 29.76 -1.90
CA ALA A 69 8.52 30.00 -0.70
C ALA A 69 9.13 31.04 0.24
N ILE A 70 8.22 31.74 0.90
CA ILE A 70 8.47 32.75 1.90
C ILE A 70 8.72 32.04 3.23
N THR A 71 9.99 31.94 3.64
CA THR A 71 10.41 31.28 4.88
C THR A 71 11.13 32.26 5.80
N GLU A 72 11.03 32.06 7.11
CA GLU A 72 11.76 32.89 8.09
C GLU A 72 13.27 32.89 7.83
N GLU A 73 13.83 31.77 7.38
CA GLU A 73 15.25 31.64 7.07
C GLU A 73 15.65 32.50 5.88
N ARG A 74 14.93 32.44 4.76
CA ARG A 74 15.22 33.29 3.59
C ARG A 74 14.95 34.76 3.88
N GLN A 75 13.93 35.06 4.68
CA GLN A 75 13.64 36.41 5.13
C GLN A 75 14.76 37.03 5.98
N LYS A 76 15.75 36.26 6.47
CA LYS A 76 16.95 36.85 7.08
C LYS A 76 17.88 37.49 6.04
N THR A 77 17.87 37.02 4.81
CA THR A 77 18.82 37.41 3.75
C THR A 77 18.17 38.26 2.65
N ILE A 78 16.94 37.95 2.28
CA ILE A 78 16.18 38.61 1.21
C ILE A 78 14.80 39.06 1.73
N GLN A 79 14.03 39.79 0.93
CA GLN A 79 12.63 40.09 1.20
C GLN A 79 11.74 39.54 0.09
N PHE A 80 10.45 39.38 0.38
CA PHE A 80 9.48 38.82 -0.54
C PHE A 80 8.33 39.78 -0.80
N SER A 81 7.74 39.72 -1.99
CA SER A 81 6.41 40.28 -2.26
C SER A 81 5.33 39.62 -1.38
N ILE A 82 4.10 40.12 -1.46
CA ILE A 82 2.92 39.33 -1.12
C ILE A 82 2.90 38.02 -1.90
N SER A 83 2.23 36.99 -1.37
CA SER A 83 2.10 35.71 -2.05
C SER A 83 1.32 35.87 -3.36
N TYR A 84 1.86 35.31 -4.44
CA TYR A 84 1.18 35.29 -5.73
C TYR A 84 0.53 33.95 -6.05
N GLN A 85 0.62 32.92 -5.20
CA GLN A 85 -0.12 31.66 -5.41
C GLN A 85 -1.43 31.62 -4.62
N ASN A 86 -1.42 32.18 -3.41
CA ASN A 86 -2.55 32.10 -2.47
C ASN A 86 -3.37 33.40 -2.41
N GLY A 87 -2.96 34.41 -3.17
CA GLY A 87 -3.56 35.74 -3.18
C GLY A 87 -3.20 36.59 -1.95
N PRO A 88 -3.62 37.87 -1.94
CA PRO A 88 -3.26 38.83 -0.89
C PRO A 88 -3.85 38.55 0.50
N GLU A 89 -4.85 37.66 0.59
CA GLU A 89 -5.59 37.39 1.84
C GLU A 89 -5.21 36.06 2.52
N ASN A 90 -4.55 35.13 1.81
CA ASN A 90 -4.16 33.82 2.36
C ASN A 90 -2.64 33.62 2.27
N HIS A 91 -1.97 33.47 3.40
CA HIS A 91 -0.50 33.35 3.47
C HIS A 91 -0.05 31.90 3.75
N ARG A 92 -0.69 30.88 3.17
CA ARG A 92 -0.28 29.49 3.41
C ARG A 92 0.04 28.77 2.12
N GLY A 93 1.30 28.48 1.87
CA GLY A 93 1.76 27.68 0.73
C GLY A 93 3.20 27.24 0.93
N SER A 94 3.57 26.15 0.27
CA SER A 94 4.72 25.32 0.60
C SER A 94 5.79 25.32 -0.52
N ASP A 95 7.06 25.18 -0.15
CA ASP A 95 8.27 25.16 -1.00
C ASP A 95 8.72 23.74 -1.37
N SER A 96 9.24 23.54 -2.58
CA SER A 96 9.99 22.31 -2.93
C SER A 96 11.39 22.23 -2.33
N ASN A 97 12.00 23.34 -1.94
CA ASN A 97 13.44 23.38 -1.66
C ASN A 97 13.87 23.51 -0.20
N HIS A 98 12.94 23.40 0.74
CA HIS A 98 13.28 22.97 2.09
C HIS A 98 13.24 21.45 2.26
N SER A 99 12.89 20.70 1.20
CA SER A 99 13.02 19.24 1.15
C SER A 99 14.39 18.77 1.64
N GLY A 100 15.49 19.33 1.11
CA GLY A 100 16.84 18.89 1.50
C GLY A 100 17.17 19.11 2.98
N LYS A 101 16.75 20.24 3.56
CA LYS A 101 16.98 20.54 4.98
C LYS A 101 16.02 19.76 5.88
N PHE A 102 14.75 19.69 5.49
CA PHE A 102 13.73 18.86 6.11
C PHE A 102 14.19 17.39 6.17
N ILE A 103 14.69 16.84 5.06
CA ILE A 103 15.22 15.48 4.99
C ILE A 103 16.43 15.33 5.92
N LYS A 104 17.40 16.24 5.86
CA LYS A 104 18.58 16.19 6.74
C LYS A 104 18.23 16.27 8.23
N ASP A 105 17.28 17.12 8.60
CA ASP A 105 16.94 17.39 10.00
C ASP A 105 15.99 16.33 10.58
N ASN A 106 15.13 15.72 9.76
CA ASN A 106 14.11 14.76 10.18
C ASN A 106 14.45 13.29 9.85
N PHE A 107 15.36 13.03 8.91
CA PHE A 107 15.75 11.68 8.47
C PHE A 107 17.26 11.49 8.59
N LYS A 108 17.77 11.61 9.83
CA LYS A 108 19.20 11.64 10.16
C LYS A 108 19.98 10.38 9.78
N ASP A 109 19.29 9.25 9.65
CA ASP A 109 19.86 7.96 9.27
C ASP A 109 19.89 7.74 7.74
N SER A 110 19.41 8.73 6.95
CA SER A 110 19.37 8.64 5.48
C SER A 110 20.64 9.18 4.81
N LYS A 111 20.99 8.61 3.66
CA LYS A 111 22.00 9.17 2.75
C LYS A 111 21.30 10.06 1.73
N VAL A 112 21.43 11.37 1.88
CA VAL A 112 20.76 12.35 1.03
C VAL A 112 21.60 12.66 -0.21
N LYS A 113 21.02 12.49 -1.39
CA LYS A 113 21.58 12.96 -2.67
C LYS A 113 20.69 14.07 -3.23
N SER A 114 21.30 15.21 -3.54
CA SER A 114 20.63 16.34 -4.21
C SER A 114 20.79 16.22 -5.72
N TYR A 115 19.80 16.71 -6.46
CA TYR A 115 19.75 16.70 -7.92
C TYR A 115 19.44 18.11 -8.41
N GLY A 116 20.05 18.50 -9.53
CA GLY A 116 19.80 19.81 -10.13
C GLY A 116 18.63 19.80 -11.11
N LYS A 117 18.14 18.62 -11.49
CA LYS A 117 17.04 18.44 -12.44
C LYS A 117 16.14 17.28 -12.02
N ILE A 118 14.86 17.41 -12.35
CA ILE A 118 13.85 16.43 -11.99
C ILE A 118 14.10 15.07 -12.66
N GLU A 119 14.54 15.09 -13.92
CA GLU A 119 14.81 13.88 -14.70
C GLU A 119 15.93 13.04 -14.11
N GLU A 120 16.93 13.67 -13.47
CA GLU A 120 18.09 12.97 -12.91
C GLU A 120 17.71 12.06 -11.75
N PHE A 121 16.79 12.50 -10.89
CA PHE A 121 16.34 11.64 -9.79
C PHE A 121 15.33 10.59 -10.24
N TYR A 122 14.52 10.84 -11.28
CA TYR A 122 13.69 9.77 -11.86
C TYR A 122 14.56 8.65 -12.42
N LEU A 123 15.65 8.99 -13.13
CA LEU A 123 16.60 7.99 -13.63
C LEU A 123 17.28 7.19 -12.51
N ASP A 124 17.65 7.86 -11.42
CA ASP A 124 18.25 7.18 -10.26
C ASP A 124 17.24 6.34 -9.48
N LEU A 125 15.99 6.79 -9.40
CA LEU A 125 14.89 6.05 -8.80
C LEU A 125 14.56 4.78 -9.61
N GLN A 126 14.51 4.89 -10.94
CA GLN A 126 14.33 3.77 -11.86
C GLN A 126 15.49 2.77 -11.81
N ALA A 127 16.72 3.27 -11.69
CA ALA A 127 17.91 2.44 -11.60
C ALA A 127 18.10 1.81 -10.20
N GLY A 128 17.20 2.07 -9.24
CA GLY A 128 17.34 1.61 -7.85
C GLY A 128 18.56 2.19 -7.14
N ARG A 129 19.08 3.33 -7.60
CA ARG A 129 20.21 4.05 -6.98
C ARG A 129 19.77 4.90 -5.79
N VAL A 130 18.49 5.27 -5.73
CA VAL A 130 17.84 5.86 -4.56
C VAL A 130 16.60 5.06 -4.20
N ASP A 131 16.43 4.83 -2.90
CA ASP A 131 15.27 4.10 -2.37
C ASP A 131 13.99 4.95 -2.39
N LEU A 132 14.17 6.28 -2.28
CA LEU A 132 13.12 7.24 -2.00
C LEU A 132 13.46 8.59 -2.66
N VAL A 133 12.45 9.25 -3.23
CA VAL A 133 12.54 10.63 -3.72
C VAL A 133 11.54 11.46 -2.94
N PHE A 134 12.00 12.57 -2.35
CA PHE A 134 11.13 13.57 -1.73
C PHE A 134 10.85 14.66 -2.76
N ILE A 135 9.60 14.79 -3.18
CA ILE A 135 9.19 15.64 -4.30
C ILE A 135 7.84 16.29 -3.97
N ASP A 136 7.56 17.41 -4.63
CA ASP A 136 6.21 17.97 -4.68
C ASP A 136 5.21 16.99 -5.32
N ALA A 137 4.05 16.80 -4.66
CA ALA A 137 3.06 15.83 -5.10
C ALA A 137 2.43 16.19 -6.44
N PHE A 138 2.20 17.47 -6.72
CA PHE A 138 1.61 17.88 -7.99
C PHE A 138 2.56 17.55 -9.15
N ILE A 139 3.87 17.76 -8.97
CA ILE A 139 4.89 17.38 -9.96
C ILE A 139 4.98 15.86 -10.12
N ALA A 140 4.94 15.11 -9.02
CA ALA A 140 4.93 13.65 -9.10
C ALA A 140 3.69 13.14 -9.85
N GLU A 141 2.50 13.64 -9.52
CA GLU A 141 1.22 13.24 -10.11
C GLU A 141 1.06 13.64 -11.57
N THR A 142 1.52 14.83 -11.95
CA THR A 142 1.34 15.33 -13.32
C THR A 142 2.49 14.94 -14.25
N GLY A 143 3.68 14.71 -13.70
CA GLY A 143 4.86 14.22 -14.41
C GLY A 143 4.97 12.70 -14.35
N PHE A 144 5.91 12.21 -13.53
CA PHE A 144 6.37 10.82 -13.55
C PHE A 144 5.26 9.79 -13.36
N LEU A 145 4.33 9.97 -12.43
CA LEU A 145 3.29 8.97 -12.12
C LEU A 145 2.28 8.75 -13.25
N LYS A 146 2.20 9.67 -14.22
CA LYS A 146 1.36 9.51 -15.42
C LYS A 146 2.11 8.88 -16.61
N THR A 147 3.41 8.66 -16.48
CA THR A 147 4.22 7.99 -17.51
C THR A 147 4.16 6.47 -17.35
N PRO A 148 4.35 5.68 -18.44
CA PRO A 148 4.52 4.23 -18.33
C PRO A 148 5.61 3.82 -17.33
N GLU A 149 6.68 4.61 -17.27
CA GLU A 149 7.81 4.46 -16.38
C GLU A 149 7.48 4.65 -14.90
N GLY A 150 6.47 5.46 -14.59
CA GLY A 150 6.00 5.71 -13.22
C GLY A 150 4.86 4.80 -12.77
N ALA A 151 4.38 3.89 -13.62
CA ALA A 151 3.20 3.06 -13.34
C ALA A 151 3.34 2.15 -12.10
N ASP A 152 4.56 1.74 -11.77
CA ASP A 152 4.87 0.87 -10.63
C ASP A 152 5.28 1.63 -9.37
N TYR A 153 5.19 2.96 -9.40
CA TYR A 153 5.53 3.85 -8.30
C TYR A 153 4.27 4.54 -7.77
N GLU A 154 4.29 4.91 -6.49
CA GLU A 154 3.21 5.68 -5.87
C GLU A 154 3.79 6.66 -4.85
N MET A 155 3.07 7.73 -4.52
CA MET A 155 3.43 8.57 -3.38
C MET A 155 2.96 7.89 -2.09
N VAL A 156 3.81 7.84 -1.06
CA VAL A 156 3.56 7.19 0.23
C VAL A 156 3.82 8.12 1.43
N GLY A 157 3.27 7.83 2.61
CA GLY A 157 3.54 8.62 3.82
C GLY A 157 2.73 9.93 3.95
N PRO A 158 2.90 10.65 5.06
CA PRO A 158 2.05 11.80 5.39
C PRO A 158 2.36 13.02 4.52
N GLU A 159 1.36 13.89 4.39
CA GLU A 159 1.54 15.24 3.84
C GLU A 159 2.36 16.10 4.82
N TYR A 160 3.44 16.69 4.33
CA TYR A 160 4.24 17.65 5.08
C TYR A 160 3.92 19.07 4.63
N VAL A 161 3.31 19.82 5.55
CA VAL A 161 2.84 21.20 5.32
C VAL A 161 3.26 22.15 6.43
N ASP A 162 4.20 21.72 7.30
CA ASP A 162 4.70 22.54 8.41
C ASP A 162 5.36 23.82 7.85
N PRO A 163 4.79 25.01 8.11
CA PRO A 163 5.28 26.28 7.58
C PRO A 163 6.73 26.58 7.96
N LYS A 164 7.23 25.98 9.06
CA LYS A 164 8.64 26.08 9.45
C LYS A 164 9.57 25.62 8.34
N TRP A 165 9.19 24.55 7.64
CA TRP A 165 9.97 24.00 6.54
C TRP A 165 9.49 24.56 5.23
N PHE A 166 8.19 24.57 4.97
CA PHE A 166 7.71 24.84 3.61
C PHE A 166 7.28 26.29 3.38
N GLY A 167 7.23 27.14 4.40
CA GLY A 167 6.93 28.57 4.27
C GLY A 167 5.44 28.93 4.28
N ASP A 168 5.20 30.24 4.13
CA ASP A 168 3.89 30.90 4.20
C ASP A 168 3.46 31.44 2.82
N GLY A 169 3.55 30.57 1.81
CA GLY A 169 3.23 30.88 0.43
C GLY A 169 4.46 31.15 -0.43
N VAL A 170 4.21 31.48 -1.69
CA VAL A 170 5.23 31.70 -2.71
C VAL A 170 5.20 33.15 -3.15
N GLY A 171 6.36 33.82 -3.11
CA GLY A 171 6.51 35.24 -3.41
C GLY A 171 7.67 35.52 -4.35
N LEU A 172 7.67 36.69 -4.97
CA LEU A 172 8.86 37.19 -5.68
C LEU A 172 9.90 37.60 -4.64
N ALA A 173 11.16 37.25 -4.84
CA ALA A 173 12.24 37.65 -3.95
C ALA A 173 13.02 38.87 -4.45
N PHE A 174 13.37 39.76 -3.54
CA PHE A 174 14.11 41.00 -3.76
C PHE A 174 15.21 41.15 -2.71
N ARG A 175 16.21 42.01 -2.98
CA ARG A 175 17.19 42.41 -1.96
C ARG A 175 16.51 43.23 -0.87
N LYS A 176 17.06 43.21 0.35
CA LYS A 176 16.47 43.85 1.54
C LYS A 176 16.27 45.37 1.37
N GLU A 177 17.08 45.99 0.55
CA GLU A 177 17.04 47.43 0.27
C GLU A 177 16.03 47.82 -0.82
N ASP A 178 15.58 46.88 -1.66
CA ASP A 178 14.76 47.14 -2.86
C ASP A 178 13.26 47.29 -2.54
N ASN A 179 12.91 48.19 -1.62
CA ASN A 179 11.54 48.37 -1.13
C ASN A 179 10.58 48.88 -2.21
N ASP A 180 11.01 49.86 -3.01
CA ASP A 180 10.18 50.45 -4.07
C ASP A 180 9.85 49.41 -5.15
N LEU A 181 10.83 48.57 -5.49
CA LEU A 181 10.67 47.48 -6.46
C LEU A 181 9.70 46.43 -5.92
N LYS A 182 9.85 46.03 -4.65
CA LYS A 182 8.91 45.11 -4.00
C LYS A 182 7.49 45.68 -4.00
N GLU A 183 7.29 46.93 -3.59
CA GLU A 183 5.97 47.57 -3.55
C GLU A 183 5.32 47.64 -4.93
N MET A 184 6.13 47.94 -5.96
CA MET A 184 5.68 47.94 -7.36
C MET A 184 5.15 46.56 -7.78
N PHE A 185 5.84 45.48 -7.43
CA PHE A 185 5.37 44.12 -7.70
C PHE A 185 4.17 43.72 -6.82
N ASP A 186 4.11 44.13 -5.56
CA ASP A 186 2.94 43.90 -4.71
C ASP A 186 1.66 44.50 -5.32
N ASN A 187 1.77 45.72 -5.86
CA ASN A 187 0.67 46.39 -6.53
C ASN A 187 0.28 45.69 -7.83
N ALA A 188 1.25 45.24 -8.61
CA ALA A 188 1.02 44.47 -9.83
C ALA A 188 0.33 43.13 -9.53
N ILE A 189 0.76 42.39 -8.50
CA ILE A 189 0.12 41.15 -8.06
C ILE A 189 -1.35 41.41 -7.70
N ARG A 190 -1.64 42.43 -6.88
CA ARG A 190 -3.03 42.79 -6.56
C ARG A 190 -3.86 43.13 -7.80
N ALA A 191 -3.26 43.80 -8.79
CA ALA A 191 -3.94 44.17 -10.02
C ALA A 191 -4.30 42.94 -10.89
N VAL A 192 -3.35 42.02 -11.12
CA VAL A 192 -3.59 40.81 -11.92
C VAL A 192 -4.58 39.85 -11.27
N TYR A 193 -4.64 39.83 -9.94
CA TYR A 193 -5.69 39.11 -9.20
C TYR A 193 -7.05 39.78 -9.38
N LYS A 194 -7.14 41.10 -9.15
CA LYS A 194 -8.40 41.85 -9.22
C LYS A 194 -9.03 41.84 -10.61
N ASN A 195 -8.22 41.88 -11.66
CA ASN A 195 -8.70 41.92 -13.04
C ASN A 195 -8.90 40.52 -13.67
N GLY A 196 -8.65 39.44 -12.92
CA GLY A 196 -8.84 38.06 -13.36
C GLY A 196 -7.72 37.51 -14.26
N THR A 197 -6.69 38.28 -14.57
CA THR A 197 -5.56 37.83 -15.41
C THR A 197 -4.81 36.68 -14.74
N PHE A 198 -4.60 36.74 -13.43
CA PHE A 198 -3.98 35.66 -12.67
C PHE A 198 -4.73 34.34 -12.86
N LYS A 199 -6.06 34.37 -12.66
CA LYS A 199 -6.91 33.19 -12.84
C LYS A 199 -6.84 32.65 -14.26
N LYS A 200 -6.88 33.53 -15.27
CA LYS A 200 -6.77 33.13 -16.67
C LYS A 200 -5.45 32.42 -16.96
N ILE A 201 -4.33 32.92 -16.43
CA ILE A 201 -3.01 32.27 -16.59
C ILE A 201 -2.99 30.95 -15.82
N SER A 202 -3.44 30.93 -14.57
CA SER A 202 -3.52 29.71 -13.76
C SER A 202 -4.32 28.60 -14.45
N ASP A 203 -5.50 28.93 -15.00
CA ASP A 203 -6.37 27.97 -15.69
C ASP A 203 -5.72 27.37 -16.96
N GLN A 204 -4.67 27.99 -17.52
CA GLN A 204 -3.94 27.44 -18.68
C GLN A 204 -2.98 26.30 -18.30
N TYR A 205 -2.47 26.32 -17.07
CA TYR A 205 -1.41 25.40 -16.63
C TYR A 205 -1.92 24.36 -15.63
N PHE A 206 -3.02 24.64 -14.94
CA PHE A 206 -3.56 23.82 -13.87
C PHE A 206 -5.04 23.52 -14.16
N ASP A 207 -5.33 22.34 -14.74
CA ASP A 207 -6.71 21.86 -14.94
C ASP A 207 -7.50 21.89 -13.62
N THR A 208 -8.77 22.28 -13.66
CA THR A 208 -9.65 22.30 -12.48
C THR A 208 -9.77 20.90 -11.87
N PHE A 209 -9.05 20.64 -10.77
CA PHE A 209 -9.31 19.55 -9.84
C PHE A 209 -10.74 19.68 -9.28
N GLN A 210 -11.72 19.03 -9.93
CA GLN A 210 -13.05 18.74 -9.37
C GLN A 210 -13.05 17.38 -8.64
N GLY A 211 -12.08 17.15 -7.76
CA GLY A 211 -12.10 16.06 -6.79
C GLY A 211 -12.59 16.58 -5.44
N ASP A 212 -13.53 15.87 -4.81
CA ASP A 212 -14.23 16.22 -3.57
C ASP A 212 -13.37 16.93 -2.49
N VAL A 213 -13.39 18.26 -2.46
CA VAL A 213 -13.06 19.03 -1.26
C VAL A 213 -14.35 19.21 -0.49
N ARG A 214 -14.51 18.42 0.59
CA ARG A 214 -15.60 18.63 1.55
C ARG A 214 -15.55 20.06 2.06
N ARG A 215 -16.65 20.78 1.79
CA ARG A 215 -16.93 22.11 2.32
C ARG A 215 -16.82 22.10 3.84
N LEU A 216 -16.02 23.02 4.37
CA LEU A 216 -16.21 23.56 5.71
C LEU A 216 -16.54 25.06 5.55
N ASN A 217 -17.84 25.33 5.60
CA ASN A 217 -18.55 26.55 5.97
C ASN A 217 -18.17 27.90 5.31
N ASP A 218 -19.11 28.37 4.47
CA ASP A 218 -19.59 29.74 4.26
C ASP A 218 -18.56 30.89 4.11
N LEU A 219 -18.20 31.20 2.86
CA LEU A 219 -18.14 32.53 2.21
C LEU A 219 -17.63 32.36 0.76
N PRO A 220 -17.98 33.24 -0.21
CA PRO A 220 -17.61 33.07 -1.60
C PRO A 220 -16.20 33.63 -1.84
N VAL A 221 -15.19 32.76 -1.92
CA VAL A 221 -13.84 33.18 -2.36
C VAL A 221 -13.27 32.18 -3.36
N PHE A 222 -12.82 32.74 -4.48
CA PHE A 222 -12.29 32.07 -5.65
C PHE A 222 -11.00 31.32 -5.34
N PHE A 223 -10.94 30.04 -5.74
CA PHE A 223 -9.76 29.20 -5.94
C PHE A 223 -8.63 29.34 -4.91
N SER A 224 -8.61 28.44 -3.92
CA SER A 224 -7.41 28.11 -3.16
C SER A 224 -6.56 27.15 -4.02
N ILE A 225 -5.36 27.59 -4.44
CA ILE A 225 -4.33 26.69 -4.97
C ILE A 225 -3.70 25.99 -3.75
N ASP A 226 -4.42 25.02 -3.17
CA ASP A 226 -3.93 24.15 -2.08
C ASP A 226 -2.99 23.02 -2.61
N THR A 227 -2.22 23.30 -3.66
CA THR A 227 -1.60 22.28 -4.53
C THR A 227 -0.09 22.07 -4.39
N LEU A 228 0.56 22.56 -3.33
CA LEU A 228 1.88 22.03 -2.95
C LEU A 228 1.72 21.17 -1.69
N ARG A 229 1.72 19.85 -1.90
CA ARG A 229 1.68 18.84 -0.84
C ARG A 229 2.96 18.02 -0.97
N PHE A 230 3.77 17.94 0.08
CA PHE A 230 4.93 17.04 0.07
C PHE A 230 4.51 15.70 0.63
N ILE A 231 4.49 14.68 -0.21
CA ILE A 231 4.25 13.30 0.20
C ILE A 231 5.59 12.56 0.07
N ILE A 232 5.85 11.66 1.01
CA ILE A 232 7.02 10.79 1.01
C ILE A 232 7.00 9.95 -0.30
N CYS A 233 8.13 9.86 -0.98
CA CYS A 233 8.63 8.69 -1.69
C CYS A 233 7.76 7.94 -2.72
N LEU A 234 8.34 7.81 -3.92
CA LEU A 234 8.03 6.77 -4.89
C LEU A 234 8.69 5.45 -4.46
N ILE A 235 7.92 4.49 -3.92
CA ILE A 235 8.42 3.14 -3.61
C ILE A 235 8.19 2.22 -4.82
N TYR A 236 9.22 1.48 -5.23
CA TYR A 236 9.06 0.32 -6.11
C TYR A 236 8.16 -0.71 -5.41
N ARG A 237 6.91 -0.83 -5.85
CA ARG A 237 5.97 -1.83 -5.33
C ARG A 237 6.42 -3.22 -5.76
N PHE A 238 7.06 -3.97 -4.86
CA PHE A 238 6.82 -5.41 -4.81
C PHE A 238 5.39 -5.63 -4.28
N LYS A 239 4.37 -5.27 -5.08
CA LYS A 239 3.10 -5.99 -4.94
C LYS A 239 3.41 -7.43 -5.31
N THR A 240 2.84 -8.36 -4.56
CA THR A 240 3.04 -9.81 -4.70
C THR A 240 2.49 -10.31 -6.05
N ASP A 241 3.09 -9.92 -7.16
CA ASP A 241 2.80 -10.40 -8.51
C ASP A 241 3.02 -11.92 -8.65
N ILE A 242 3.66 -12.53 -7.66
CA ILE A 242 3.81 -13.97 -7.51
C ILE A 242 2.45 -14.64 -7.23
N LEU A 243 1.57 -14.01 -6.45
CA LEU A 243 0.23 -14.51 -6.13
C LEU A 243 -0.83 -13.73 -6.93
N LYS A 244 -0.94 -14.03 -8.24
CA LYS A 244 -2.06 -13.52 -9.07
C LYS A 244 -3.41 -14.18 -8.76
N CYS A 245 -3.46 -15.02 -7.73
CA CYS A 245 -4.61 -15.84 -7.40
C CYS A 245 -5.40 -15.26 -6.22
N LEU A 246 -6.56 -14.68 -6.49
CA LEU A 246 -7.46 -14.12 -5.47
C LEU A 246 -7.99 -15.18 -4.49
N ILE A 247 -8.02 -16.46 -4.90
CA ILE A 247 -8.53 -17.56 -4.10
C ILE A 247 -7.50 -18.69 -4.03
N GLY A 248 -6.89 -18.88 -2.85
CA GLY A 248 -6.12 -20.08 -2.54
C GLY A 248 -7.02 -21.20 -2.02
N VAL A 249 -6.62 -22.46 -2.23
CA VAL A 249 -7.35 -23.63 -1.71
C VAL A 249 -6.52 -24.37 -0.67
N ALA A 250 -7.06 -24.47 0.55
CA ALA A 250 -6.48 -25.29 1.61
C ALA A 250 -6.79 -26.77 1.37
N VAL A 251 -5.76 -27.59 1.17
CA VAL A 251 -5.91 -29.02 0.87
C VAL A 251 -6.09 -29.80 2.19
N LYS A 252 -7.24 -30.45 2.36
CA LYS A 252 -7.57 -31.23 3.56
C LYS A 252 -7.88 -32.69 3.21
N ALA A 253 -7.91 -33.54 4.22
CA ALA A 253 -8.30 -34.93 4.03
C ALA A 253 -9.73 -35.04 3.48
N ALA A 254 -9.85 -35.81 2.39
CA ALA A 254 -11.08 -36.26 1.77
C ALA A 254 -10.82 -37.62 1.13
N ASP A 255 -11.86 -38.30 0.66
CA ASP A 255 -11.69 -39.46 -0.21
C ASP A 255 -10.84 -39.07 -1.44
N MET A 256 -9.95 -39.98 -1.88
CA MET A 256 -8.99 -39.69 -2.95
C MET A 256 -9.67 -39.26 -4.26
N ALA A 257 -10.81 -39.85 -4.61
CA ALA A 257 -11.51 -39.50 -5.84
C ALA A 257 -12.11 -38.08 -5.74
N GLU A 258 -12.71 -37.74 -4.60
CA GLU A 258 -13.26 -36.40 -4.37
C GLU A 258 -12.15 -35.34 -4.35
N LEU A 259 -11.06 -35.61 -3.62
CA LEU A 259 -9.92 -34.71 -3.54
C LEU A 259 -9.30 -34.45 -4.93
N THR A 260 -9.16 -35.51 -5.73
CA THR A 260 -8.67 -35.42 -7.11
C THR A 260 -9.57 -34.50 -7.93
N ARG A 261 -10.89 -34.73 -7.90
CA ARG A 261 -11.85 -33.90 -8.63
C ARG A 261 -11.78 -32.44 -8.18
N MET A 262 -11.73 -32.19 -6.87
CA MET A 262 -11.67 -30.84 -6.33
C MET A 262 -10.39 -30.09 -6.74
N ILE A 263 -9.23 -30.74 -6.69
CA ILE A 263 -7.96 -30.10 -7.09
C ILE A 263 -7.97 -29.78 -8.58
N CYS A 264 -8.34 -30.74 -9.44
CA CYS A 264 -8.41 -30.51 -10.88
C CYS A 264 -9.40 -29.40 -11.22
N ARG A 265 -10.60 -29.45 -10.61
CA ARG A 265 -11.61 -28.41 -10.83
C ARG A 265 -11.17 -27.04 -10.33
N SER A 266 -10.46 -26.96 -9.21
CA SER A 266 -9.89 -25.69 -8.73
C SER A 266 -8.95 -25.11 -9.80
N PHE A 267 -8.05 -25.94 -10.33
CA PHE A 267 -7.10 -25.54 -11.37
C PHE A 267 -7.82 -25.10 -12.66
N ASP A 268 -8.82 -25.86 -13.13
CA ASP A 268 -9.66 -25.51 -14.29
C ASP A 268 -10.39 -24.15 -14.11
N MET A 269 -10.66 -23.76 -12.86
CA MET A 269 -11.29 -22.50 -12.52
C MET A 269 -10.29 -21.35 -12.27
N GLY A 270 -9.00 -21.58 -12.54
CA GLY A 270 -7.93 -20.57 -12.42
C GLY A 270 -7.30 -20.46 -11.03
N VAL A 271 -7.57 -21.40 -10.13
CA VAL A 271 -6.84 -21.48 -8.86
C VAL A 271 -5.47 -22.07 -9.10
N THR A 272 -4.43 -21.28 -8.83
CA THR A 272 -3.04 -21.71 -8.96
C THR A 272 -2.33 -21.86 -7.61
N HIS A 273 -2.93 -21.42 -6.49
CA HIS A 273 -2.33 -21.58 -5.16
C HIS A 273 -3.00 -22.70 -4.35
N PHE A 274 -2.24 -23.76 -4.06
CA PHE A 274 -2.62 -24.85 -3.18
C PHE A 274 -1.83 -24.78 -1.87
N ASP A 275 -2.55 -24.59 -0.77
CA ASP A 275 -1.96 -24.40 0.54
C ASP A 275 -2.12 -25.64 1.42
N LEU A 276 -0.99 -26.12 1.94
CA LEU A 276 -0.90 -27.28 2.82
C LEU A 276 -0.19 -26.92 4.11
N ALA A 277 -0.14 -27.86 5.05
CA ALA A 277 0.77 -27.84 6.18
C ALA A 277 1.13 -29.28 6.53
N ASN A 278 2.26 -29.47 7.22
CA ASN A 278 2.77 -30.78 7.58
C ASN A 278 1.73 -31.67 8.29
N ASN A 279 0.91 -31.10 9.17
CA ASN A 279 -0.07 -31.83 9.97
C ASN A 279 -1.48 -31.88 9.37
N TYR A 280 -1.68 -31.37 8.16
CA TYR A 280 -2.98 -31.49 7.49
C TYR A 280 -3.29 -32.96 7.19
N GLY A 281 -4.52 -33.35 7.51
CA GLY A 281 -4.95 -34.74 7.60
C GLY A 281 -6.39 -34.84 8.13
N PRO A 282 -6.83 -35.99 8.70
CA PRO A 282 -6.03 -37.05 9.34
C PRO A 282 -5.66 -38.27 8.44
N PRO A 283 -4.64 -39.08 8.82
CA PRO A 283 -3.61 -38.78 9.83
C PRO A 283 -2.71 -37.61 9.40
N ALA A 284 -1.93 -37.04 10.31
CA ALA A 284 -1.01 -35.94 10.01
C ALA A 284 -0.08 -36.29 8.83
N GLY A 285 0.05 -35.39 7.86
CA GLY A 285 0.81 -35.59 6.63
C GLY A 285 0.04 -36.23 5.47
N SER A 286 -1.15 -36.80 5.71
CA SER A 286 -1.91 -37.48 4.65
C SER A 286 -2.37 -36.54 3.54
N ALA A 287 -2.64 -35.28 3.86
CA ALA A 287 -3.00 -34.27 2.85
C ALA A 287 -1.85 -34.02 1.88
N GLU A 288 -0.61 -33.92 2.37
CA GLU A 288 0.59 -33.74 1.54
C GLU A 288 0.87 -34.96 0.66
N GLU A 289 0.76 -36.18 1.21
CA GLU A 289 0.94 -37.40 0.43
C GLU A 289 -0.09 -37.53 -0.70
N ASN A 290 -1.35 -37.22 -0.39
CA ASN A 290 -2.43 -37.32 -1.35
C ASN A 290 -2.34 -36.23 -2.42
N PHE A 291 -2.01 -35.00 -2.03
CA PHE A 291 -1.73 -33.91 -2.97
C PHE A 291 -0.57 -34.26 -3.90
N GLY A 292 0.53 -34.80 -3.36
CA GLY A 292 1.66 -35.28 -4.17
C GLY A 292 1.23 -36.32 -5.20
N LYS A 293 0.44 -37.32 -4.82
CA LYS A 293 -0.09 -38.32 -5.76
C LYS A 293 -0.91 -37.68 -6.90
N ILE A 294 -1.74 -36.69 -6.57
CA ILE A 294 -2.61 -36.00 -7.54
C ILE A 294 -1.79 -35.10 -8.45
N LEU A 295 -0.86 -34.33 -7.90
CA LEU A 295 0.05 -33.46 -8.65
C LEU A 295 0.83 -34.25 -9.72
N HIS A 296 1.43 -35.38 -9.32
CA HIS A 296 2.26 -36.21 -10.21
C HIS A 296 1.47 -37.01 -11.25
N LYS A 297 0.16 -37.20 -11.03
CA LYS A 297 -0.69 -37.99 -11.92
C LYS A 297 -1.57 -37.12 -12.81
N GLU A 298 -2.32 -36.20 -12.22
CA GLU A 298 -3.40 -35.45 -12.86
C GLU A 298 -2.93 -34.05 -13.31
N LEU A 299 -2.05 -33.42 -12.54
CA LEU A 299 -1.44 -32.12 -12.89
C LEU A 299 0.00 -32.28 -13.43
N LYS A 300 0.30 -33.44 -14.01
CA LYS A 300 1.63 -33.72 -14.57
C LYS A 300 1.92 -32.73 -15.70
N GLY A 301 3.03 -32.00 -15.57
CA GLY A 301 3.43 -30.95 -16.52
C GLY A 301 3.02 -29.54 -16.11
N TYR A 302 2.15 -29.39 -15.09
CA TYR A 302 1.68 -28.09 -14.59
C TYR A 302 2.32 -27.66 -13.27
N ARG A 303 3.39 -28.35 -12.80
CA ARG A 303 4.09 -28.00 -11.55
C ARG A 303 4.52 -26.53 -11.54
N ASP A 304 4.98 -26.01 -12.66
CA ASP A 304 5.50 -24.64 -12.77
C ASP A 304 4.38 -23.60 -12.95
N GLU A 305 3.13 -24.05 -13.10
CA GLU A 305 1.92 -23.20 -13.18
C GLU A 305 1.17 -23.13 -11.84
N VAL A 306 1.66 -23.81 -10.80
CA VAL A 306 1.05 -23.83 -9.47
C VAL A 306 2.02 -23.36 -8.39
N ILE A 307 1.49 -22.59 -7.45
CA ILE A 307 2.13 -22.21 -6.19
C ILE A 307 1.70 -23.23 -5.14
N ILE A 308 2.67 -23.92 -4.54
CA ILE A 308 2.45 -24.91 -3.49
C ILE A 308 3.09 -24.40 -2.21
N SER A 309 2.32 -24.33 -1.12
CA SER A 309 2.84 -23.98 0.20
C SER A 309 2.75 -25.12 1.21
N THR A 310 3.72 -25.20 2.10
CA THR A 310 3.63 -26.02 3.34
C THR A 310 4.19 -25.25 4.55
N LYS A 311 4.00 -25.80 5.75
CA LYS A 311 4.25 -25.11 7.02
C LYS A 311 4.70 -26.06 8.11
N ALA A 312 5.45 -25.52 9.08
CA ALA A 312 5.76 -26.18 10.34
C ALA A 312 5.58 -25.20 11.52
N GLY A 313 5.05 -25.66 12.65
CA GLY A 313 4.89 -24.83 13.85
C GLY A 313 3.90 -25.37 14.89
N TYR A 314 2.85 -26.06 14.43
CA TYR A 314 1.94 -26.84 15.28
C TYR A 314 2.44 -28.27 15.48
N ASP A 315 1.81 -29.03 16.37
CA ASP A 315 2.13 -30.43 16.60
C ASP A 315 2.03 -31.29 15.32
N MET A 316 3.05 -32.12 15.11
CA MET A 316 3.18 -33.03 13.96
C MET A 316 3.64 -34.43 14.38
N TRP A 317 4.53 -34.55 15.36
CA TRP A 317 5.00 -35.83 15.89
C TRP A 317 5.43 -35.72 17.35
N ASP A 318 5.48 -36.84 18.05
CA ASP A 318 5.78 -36.88 19.49
C ASP A 318 7.18 -36.36 19.85
N GLY A 319 7.27 -35.71 21.01
CA GLY A 319 8.53 -35.29 21.61
C GLY A 319 8.89 -33.83 21.33
N PRO A 320 10.03 -33.35 21.87
CA PRO A 320 10.34 -31.92 21.95
C PRO A 320 10.70 -31.27 20.60
N TYR A 321 10.74 -32.05 19.52
CA TYR A 321 11.19 -31.60 18.21
C TYR A 321 10.10 -31.66 17.14
N GLY A 322 8.86 -32.00 17.51
CA GLY A 322 7.72 -32.12 16.58
C GLY A 322 6.72 -30.99 16.63
N GLU A 323 7.04 -29.90 17.34
CA GLU A 323 6.19 -28.73 17.51
C GLU A 323 7.07 -27.46 17.66
N TRP A 324 6.48 -26.27 17.45
CA TRP A 324 7.04 -24.94 17.72
C TRP A 324 8.03 -24.36 16.68
N GLY A 325 8.94 -23.47 17.08
CA GLY A 325 9.72 -22.60 16.17
C GLY A 325 11.17 -23.01 15.95
N SER A 326 11.64 -24.10 16.57
CA SER A 326 13.06 -24.49 16.54
C SER A 326 13.57 -24.81 15.13
N LYS A 327 14.84 -24.49 14.87
CA LYS A 327 15.50 -24.81 13.59
C LYS A 327 15.53 -26.31 13.31
N LYS A 328 15.64 -27.12 14.36
CA LYS A 328 15.55 -28.59 14.27
C LYS A 328 14.21 -29.02 13.69
N TYR A 329 13.11 -28.51 14.24
CA TYR A 329 11.77 -28.89 13.82
C TYR A 329 11.45 -28.40 12.40
N LEU A 330 11.66 -27.10 12.12
CA LEU A 330 11.35 -26.51 10.80
C LEU A 330 12.11 -27.21 9.67
N THR A 331 13.42 -27.43 9.84
CA THR A 331 14.26 -28.08 8.81
C THR A 331 13.82 -29.52 8.57
N ALA A 332 13.65 -30.31 9.64
CA ALA A 332 13.24 -31.70 9.53
C ALA A 332 11.83 -31.86 8.96
N SER A 333 10.91 -30.95 9.31
CA SER A 333 9.54 -30.98 8.82
C SER A 333 9.47 -30.63 7.33
N LEU A 334 10.24 -29.65 6.86
CA LEU A 334 10.30 -29.33 5.42
C LEU A 334 10.80 -30.52 4.61
N ASP A 335 11.87 -31.18 5.04
CA ASP A 335 12.40 -32.38 4.37
C ASP A 335 11.35 -33.50 4.27
N GLN A 336 10.59 -33.73 5.34
CA GLN A 336 9.51 -34.71 5.31
C GLN A 336 8.36 -34.30 4.38
N SER A 337 8.02 -33.01 4.35
CA SER A 337 6.93 -32.47 3.53
C SER A 337 7.25 -32.61 2.03
N LEU A 338 8.47 -32.24 1.64
CA LEU A 338 9.01 -32.45 0.29
C LEU A 338 8.99 -33.93 -0.09
N LYS A 339 9.39 -34.82 0.83
CA LYS A 339 9.33 -36.28 0.60
C LYS A 339 7.92 -36.80 0.41
N ARG A 340 6.95 -36.35 1.22
CA ARG A 340 5.53 -36.75 1.11
C ARG A 340 4.91 -36.28 -0.21
N MET A 341 5.15 -35.02 -0.59
CA MET A 341 4.66 -34.45 -1.84
C MET A 341 5.45 -34.88 -3.07
N LYS A 342 6.65 -35.46 -2.87
CA LYS A 342 7.64 -35.78 -3.92
C LYS A 342 8.02 -34.53 -4.73
N LEU A 343 8.41 -33.48 -4.03
CA LEU A 343 8.82 -32.21 -4.61
C LEU A 343 10.29 -31.93 -4.30
N ASP A 344 10.97 -31.27 -5.22
CA ASP A 344 12.31 -30.74 -4.97
C ASP A 344 12.25 -29.48 -4.09
N TYR A 345 11.20 -28.67 -4.27
CA TYR A 345 10.94 -27.45 -3.51
C TYR A 345 9.44 -27.15 -3.40
N VAL A 346 9.09 -26.36 -2.38
CA VAL A 346 7.80 -25.65 -2.29
C VAL A 346 7.97 -24.20 -2.71
N ASP A 347 6.92 -23.58 -3.23
CA ASP A 347 6.98 -22.17 -3.62
C ASP A 347 7.00 -21.29 -2.38
N ILE A 348 6.26 -21.65 -1.31
CA ILE A 348 6.25 -20.91 -0.05
C ILE A 348 6.37 -21.85 1.15
N PHE A 349 7.38 -21.65 2.00
CA PHE A 349 7.49 -22.34 3.29
C PHE A 349 7.18 -21.38 4.45
N TYR A 350 6.26 -21.79 5.33
CA TYR A 350 5.82 -20.94 6.45
C TYR A 350 6.35 -21.41 7.81
N SER A 351 6.67 -20.42 8.65
CA SER A 351 6.50 -20.59 10.09
C SER A 351 5.01 -20.51 10.44
N HIS A 352 4.43 -21.62 10.91
CA HIS A 352 2.97 -21.82 11.00
C HIS A 352 2.33 -21.08 12.18
N ARG A 353 3.10 -20.74 13.21
CA ARG A 353 2.71 -19.88 14.34
C ARG A 353 3.94 -19.26 14.99
N PHE A 354 3.75 -18.23 15.79
CA PHE A 354 4.82 -17.69 16.62
C PHE A 354 5.11 -18.64 17.79
N ASP A 355 6.40 -18.83 18.10
CA ASP A 355 6.87 -19.56 19.25
C ASP A 355 7.54 -18.59 20.23
N PRO A 356 6.94 -18.32 21.41
CA PRO A 356 7.52 -17.40 22.38
C PRO A 356 8.75 -17.96 23.10
N ASN A 357 9.06 -19.26 22.98
CA ASN A 357 10.16 -19.91 23.70
C ASN A 357 11.39 -20.15 22.82
N THR A 358 11.27 -20.05 21.51
CA THR A 358 12.42 -20.08 20.58
C THR A 358 12.79 -18.66 20.20
N PRO A 359 14.07 -18.25 20.27
CA PRO A 359 14.51 -16.96 19.74
C PRO A 359 14.06 -16.78 18.29
N LEU A 360 13.43 -15.64 17.99
CA LEU A 360 12.87 -15.40 16.65
C LEU A 360 13.94 -15.52 15.55
N GLU A 361 15.18 -15.15 15.86
CA GLU A 361 16.35 -15.26 15.00
C GLU A 361 16.62 -16.70 14.54
N GLU A 362 16.38 -17.69 15.41
CA GLU A 362 16.57 -19.11 15.10
C GLU A 362 15.48 -19.59 14.11
N THR A 363 14.23 -19.21 14.34
CA THR A 363 13.13 -19.52 13.41
C THR A 363 13.39 -18.88 12.04
N MET A 364 13.80 -17.60 12.02
CA MET A 364 14.13 -16.91 10.77
C MET A 364 15.35 -17.52 10.07
N GLU A 365 16.32 -18.05 10.83
CA GLU A 365 17.48 -18.78 10.27
C GLU A 365 17.06 -20.09 9.60
N ALA A 366 16.08 -20.79 10.15
CA ALA A 366 15.53 -21.99 9.53
C ALA A 366 14.81 -21.68 8.21
N LEU A 367 14.04 -20.59 8.15
CA LEU A 367 13.38 -20.13 6.93
C LEU A 367 14.37 -19.68 5.86
N GLU A 368 15.37 -18.89 6.25
CA GLU A 368 16.50 -18.50 5.38
C GLU A 368 17.22 -19.73 4.81
N LEU A 369 17.51 -20.73 5.67
CA LEU A 369 18.17 -21.96 5.25
C LEU A 369 17.37 -22.72 4.19
N ALA A 370 16.04 -22.78 4.33
CA ALA A 370 15.16 -23.40 3.34
C ALA A 370 15.30 -22.75 1.95
N VAL A 371 15.38 -21.41 1.90
CA VAL A 371 15.60 -20.66 0.65
C VAL A 371 17.00 -20.89 0.10
N LYS A 372 18.04 -20.76 0.92
CA LYS A 372 19.44 -20.94 0.49
C LYS A 372 19.74 -22.34 0.00
N GLN A 373 19.04 -23.36 0.51
CA GLN A 373 19.15 -24.74 0.04
C GLN A 373 18.30 -25.04 -1.20
N GLY A 374 17.54 -24.07 -1.72
CA GLY A 374 16.63 -24.26 -2.85
C GLY A 374 15.44 -25.17 -2.53
N LYS A 375 15.10 -25.35 -1.25
CA LYS A 375 13.95 -26.18 -0.80
C LYS A 375 12.66 -25.37 -0.69
N ALA A 376 12.76 -24.05 -0.66
CA ALA A 376 11.66 -23.11 -0.77
C ALA A 376 12.04 -21.94 -1.68
N LEU A 377 11.15 -21.48 -2.56
CA LEU A 377 11.42 -20.26 -3.35
C LEU A 377 11.22 -19.00 -2.50
N TYR A 378 10.16 -18.99 -1.71
CA TYR A 378 9.78 -17.90 -0.82
C TYR A 378 9.44 -18.40 0.57
N ILE A 379 9.35 -17.47 1.52
CA ILE A 379 9.00 -17.75 2.90
C ILE A 379 7.87 -16.85 3.38
N GLY A 380 7.08 -17.38 4.31
CA GLY A 380 6.00 -16.65 4.95
C GLY A 380 5.92 -16.92 6.44
N ILE A 381 5.08 -16.15 7.11
CA ILE A 381 4.72 -16.37 8.53
C ILE A 381 3.20 -16.43 8.66
N SER A 382 2.69 -17.11 9.69
CA SER A 382 1.26 -17.29 9.92
C SER A 382 0.94 -16.99 11.37
N SER A 383 -0.12 -16.22 11.62
CA SER A 383 -0.60 -15.91 12.99
C SER A 383 0.41 -15.16 13.88
N TYR A 384 1.32 -14.36 13.31
CA TYR A 384 2.20 -13.46 14.07
C TYR A 384 1.49 -12.14 14.34
N SER A 385 1.78 -11.49 15.46
CA SER A 385 1.31 -10.12 15.75
C SER A 385 1.97 -9.10 14.82
N PRO A 386 1.46 -7.85 14.75
CA PRO A 386 2.12 -6.78 14.00
C PRO A 386 3.59 -6.57 14.42
N LEU A 387 3.85 -6.52 15.73
CA LEU A 387 5.20 -6.33 16.26
C LEU A 387 6.14 -7.46 15.83
N LYS A 388 5.73 -8.72 16.04
CA LYS A 388 6.55 -9.87 15.65
C LYS A 388 6.71 -10.03 14.14
N THR A 389 5.77 -9.50 13.36
CA THR A 389 5.89 -9.42 11.90
C THR A 389 7.01 -8.46 11.49
N VAL A 390 7.07 -7.27 12.11
CA VAL A 390 8.12 -6.27 11.86
C VAL A 390 9.48 -6.82 12.29
N GLU A 391 9.58 -7.40 13.48
CA GLU A 391 10.83 -8.01 13.97
C GLU A 391 11.33 -9.12 13.00
N ALA A 392 10.43 -10.02 12.59
CA ALA A 392 10.76 -11.08 11.63
C ALA A 392 11.25 -10.51 10.29
N LYS A 393 10.55 -9.49 9.76
CA LYS A 393 10.94 -8.80 8.51
C LYS A 393 12.32 -8.17 8.63
N GLN A 394 12.63 -7.51 9.74
CA GLN A 394 13.93 -6.87 9.98
C GLN A 394 15.07 -7.89 10.03
N ILE A 395 14.88 -9.01 10.75
CA ILE A 395 15.86 -10.10 10.80
C ILE A 395 16.12 -10.65 9.40
N LEU A 396 15.07 -11.00 8.66
CA LEU A 396 15.18 -11.54 7.30
C LEU A 396 15.83 -10.54 6.33
N LYS A 397 15.46 -9.25 6.42
CA LYS A 397 16.04 -8.17 5.60
C LYS A 397 17.55 -8.06 5.84
N SER A 398 18.02 -8.15 7.08
CA SER A 398 19.46 -8.13 7.40
C SER A 398 20.25 -9.30 6.79
N ARG A 399 19.55 -10.36 6.37
CA ARG A 399 20.09 -11.57 5.76
C ARG A 399 19.84 -11.63 4.25
N ASN A 400 19.36 -10.55 3.65
CA ASN A 400 18.96 -10.45 2.24
C ASN A 400 17.86 -11.44 1.82
N ILE A 401 16.96 -11.77 2.74
CA ILE A 401 15.76 -12.58 2.47
C ILE A 401 14.53 -11.70 2.62
N ALA A 402 13.65 -11.72 1.62
CA ALA A 402 12.36 -11.04 1.70
C ALA A 402 11.32 -11.93 2.39
N LEU A 403 10.67 -11.42 3.42
CA LEU A 403 9.40 -11.99 3.89
C LEU A 403 8.32 -11.67 2.85
N LEU A 404 7.77 -12.70 2.22
CA LEU A 404 6.82 -12.55 1.12
C LEU A 404 5.39 -12.26 1.61
N ILE A 405 4.92 -13.05 2.56
CA ILE A 405 3.48 -13.14 2.86
C ILE A 405 3.21 -13.50 4.32
N HIS A 406 2.12 -12.94 4.85
CA HIS A 406 1.53 -13.27 6.14
C HIS A 406 0.19 -13.97 5.95
N GLN A 407 -0.08 -15.01 6.73
CA GLN A 407 -1.33 -15.76 6.73
C GLN A 407 -2.07 -15.59 8.07
N PRO A 408 -2.93 -14.58 8.24
CA PRO A 408 -3.71 -14.38 9.46
C PRO A 408 -5.14 -14.92 9.38
N SER A 409 -5.74 -15.24 10.53
CA SER A 409 -7.17 -15.58 10.61
C SER A 409 -8.00 -14.31 10.42
N TYR A 410 -8.80 -14.22 9.36
CA TYR A 410 -9.56 -13.01 9.07
C TYR A 410 -10.91 -13.33 8.42
N SER A 411 -11.98 -12.75 8.95
CA SER A 411 -13.34 -12.89 8.43
C SER A 411 -14.23 -11.75 8.93
N MET A 412 -15.47 -11.66 8.44
CA MET A 412 -16.45 -10.68 8.90
C MET A 412 -16.68 -10.70 10.43
N ILE A 413 -16.46 -11.84 11.09
CA ILE A 413 -16.67 -12.03 12.54
C ILE A 413 -15.36 -12.29 13.29
N ASN A 414 -14.21 -12.05 12.66
CA ASN A 414 -12.89 -12.09 13.27
C ASN A 414 -12.00 -11.04 12.60
N ARG A 415 -11.93 -9.84 13.18
CA ARG A 415 -11.37 -8.63 12.55
C ARG A 415 -10.10 -8.10 13.23
N TRP A 416 -9.42 -8.91 14.05
CA TRP A 416 -8.22 -8.48 14.80
C TRP A 416 -7.10 -7.92 13.91
N VAL A 417 -7.06 -8.31 12.63
CA VAL A 417 -6.06 -7.83 11.67
C VAL A 417 -6.30 -6.39 11.23
N GLU A 418 -7.53 -5.87 11.35
CA GLU A 418 -7.89 -4.55 10.85
C GLU A 418 -7.39 -3.41 11.73
N ASP A 419 -7.06 -3.69 13.00
CA ASP A 419 -6.58 -2.67 13.94
C ASP A 419 -5.17 -2.20 13.53
N ASP A 420 -4.25 -3.13 13.33
CA ASP A 420 -2.84 -2.80 13.06
C ASP A 420 -2.14 -3.69 12.02
N LEU A 421 -2.52 -4.98 11.90
CA LEU A 421 -1.77 -5.92 11.09
C LEU A 421 -1.82 -5.56 9.60
N LEU A 422 -3.00 -5.29 9.04
CA LEU A 422 -3.13 -4.99 7.60
C LEU A 422 -2.27 -3.80 7.18
N ARG A 423 -2.31 -2.71 7.97
CA ARG A 423 -1.45 -1.53 7.78
C ARG A 423 0.03 -1.90 7.90
N THR A 424 0.40 -2.68 8.92
CA THR A 424 1.79 -3.13 9.10
C THR A 424 2.29 -3.92 7.91
N LEU A 425 1.46 -4.80 7.34
CA LEU A 425 1.81 -5.60 6.17
C LEU A 425 2.00 -4.71 4.93
N GLU A 426 1.10 -3.76 4.71
CA GLU A 426 1.18 -2.78 3.63
C GLU A 426 2.45 -1.94 3.72
N GLU A 427 2.72 -1.32 4.87
CA GLU A 427 3.91 -0.49 5.12
C GLU A 427 5.23 -1.25 4.94
N ASN A 428 5.22 -2.58 5.11
CA ASN A 428 6.40 -3.43 5.01
C ASN A 428 6.50 -4.22 3.69
N GLY A 429 5.57 -4.00 2.75
CA GLY A 429 5.52 -4.71 1.46
C GLY A 429 5.41 -6.23 1.65
N VAL A 430 4.54 -6.67 2.56
CA VAL A 430 4.27 -8.09 2.84
C VAL A 430 2.84 -8.41 2.42
N GLY A 431 2.64 -9.44 1.60
CA GLY A 431 1.30 -9.85 1.19
C GLY A 431 0.46 -10.40 2.36
N CYS A 432 -0.86 -10.43 2.20
CA CYS A 432 -1.78 -10.99 3.18
C CYS A 432 -2.69 -12.03 2.53
N ILE A 433 -2.67 -13.27 3.04
CA ILE A 433 -3.62 -14.32 2.66
C ILE A 433 -4.53 -14.65 3.84
N ALA A 434 -5.79 -14.24 3.76
CA ALA A 434 -6.77 -14.40 4.83
C ALA A 434 -7.21 -15.86 4.93
N PHE A 435 -6.90 -16.54 6.04
CA PHE A 435 -7.40 -17.90 6.28
C PHE A 435 -8.65 -17.92 7.16
N SER A 436 -9.43 -18.99 6.99
CA SER A 436 -10.77 -19.12 7.58
C SER A 436 -11.70 -17.92 7.30
N PRO A 437 -11.80 -17.45 6.03
CA PRO A 437 -12.67 -16.32 5.65
C PRO A 437 -14.16 -16.60 5.92
N LEU A 438 -14.53 -17.88 5.98
CA LEU A 438 -15.89 -18.32 6.31
C LEU A 438 -16.12 -18.61 7.80
N ALA A 439 -15.16 -18.26 8.67
CA ALA A 439 -15.20 -18.56 10.12
C ALA A 439 -15.58 -20.03 10.38
N GLN A 440 -14.80 -20.93 9.78
CA GLN A 440 -15.02 -22.38 9.86
C GLN A 440 -16.37 -22.90 9.32
N GLY A 441 -17.07 -22.08 8.53
CA GLY A 441 -18.38 -22.38 7.95
C GLY A 441 -19.53 -21.63 8.59
N MET A 442 -19.31 -20.85 9.66
CA MET A 442 -20.35 -20.04 10.29
C MET A 442 -20.93 -19.00 9.33
N LEU A 443 -20.11 -18.43 8.45
CA LEU A 443 -20.55 -17.50 7.42
C LEU A 443 -21.07 -18.26 6.18
N SER A 444 -22.05 -19.13 6.40
CA SER A 444 -22.81 -19.85 5.36
C SER A 444 -24.27 -20.03 5.80
N ASP A 445 -25.13 -20.51 4.89
CA ASP A 445 -26.54 -20.78 5.18
C ASP A 445 -26.77 -22.06 6.01
N LYS A 446 -25.73 -22.89 6.16
CA LYS A 446 -25.75 -24.21 6.81
C LYS A 446 -26.34 -24.20 8.23
N TYR A 447 -26.12 -23.13 8.98
CA TYR A 447 -26.52 -23.03 10.38
C TYR A 447 -27.78 -22.18 10.59
N LEU A 448 -28.42 -21.73 9.51
CA LEU A 448 -29.67 -20.95 9.58
C LEU A 448 -30.91 -21.81 9.76
N GLY A 449 -30.79 -23.13 9.59
CA GLY A 449 -31.85 -24.09 9.87
C GLY A 449 -32.07 -24.33 11.37
N LYS A 450 -33.17 -25.00 11.73
CA LYS A 450 -33.49 -25.34 13.13
C LYS A 450 -32.53 -26.37 13.76
N THR A 451 -31.79 -27.11 12.94
CA THR A 451 -30.88 -28.18 13.40
C THR A 451 -29.53 -28.09 12.69
N ILE A 452 -28.46 -28.43 13.40
CA ILE A 452 -27.12 -28.55 12.82
C ILE A 452 -27.10 -29.77 11.88
N PRO A 453 -26.72 -29.62 10.59
CA PRO A 453 -26.63 -30.75 9.68
C PRO A 453 -25.63 -31.81 10.15
N LYS A 454 -25.91 -33.10 9.91
CA LYS A 454 -25.07 -34.22 10.39
C LYS A 454 -23.67 -34.24 9.77
N ASP A 455 -23.54 -33.71 8.56
CA ASP A 455 -22.30 -33.57 7.78
C ASP A 455 -21.61 -32.20 7.99
N ALA A 456 -22.16 -31.35 8.86
CA ALA A 456 -21.56 -30.06 9.20
C ALA A 456 -20.31 -30.24 10.07
N ARG A 457 -19.37 -29.30 9.97
CA ARG A 457 -18.15 -29.29 10.80
C ARG A 457 -18.47 -29.35 12.29
N ALA A 458 -19.40 -28.53 12.76
CA ALA A 458 -19.89 -28.53 14.14
C ALA A 458 -20.49 -29.87 14.65
N ALA A 459 -20.76 -30.84 13.77
CA ALA A 459 -21.24 -32.17 14.16
C ALA A 459 -20.10 -33.19 14.40
N GLU A 460 -18.86 -32.89 13.98
CA GLU A 460 -17.69 -33.76 14.15
C GLU A 460 -17.20 -33.77 15.61
N LYS A 461 -16.79 -34.94 16.12
CA LYS A 461 -16.35 -35.11 17.52
C LYS A 461 -15.13 -34.27 17.89
N ASN A 462 -14.21 -34.02 16.94
CA ASN A 462 -12.97 -33.26 17.14
C ASN A 462 -12.94 -32.00 16.25
N SER A 463 -14.09 -31.34 16.12
CA SER A 463 -14.25 -30.13 15.32
C SER A 463 -13.52 -28.93 15.93
N PHE A 464 -12.77 -28.19 15.11
CA PHE A 464 -12.26 -26.85 15.46
C PHE A 464 -13.36 -25.79 15.62
N LEU A 465 -14.57 -26.06 15.12
CA LEU A 465 -15.76 -25.24 15.30
C LEU A 465 -16.55 -25.79 16.49
N SER A 466 -16.43 -25.13 17.65
CA SER A 466 -17.23 -25.47 18.82
C SER A 466 -18.71 -25.14 18.58
N LYS A 467 -19.59 -25.99 19.10
CA LYS A 467 -21.04 -25.72 19.13
C LYS A 467 -21.36 -24.48 19.96
N ASP A 468 -20.50 -24.14 20.91
CA ASP A 468 -20.67 -22.96 21.77
C ASP A 468 -20.56 -21.64 21.00
N PHE A 469 -19.95 -21.65 19.81
CA PHE A 469 -19.92 -20.48 18.93
C PHE A 469 -21.26 -20.23 18.23
N LEU A 470 -22.15 -21.24 18.15
CA LEU A 470 -23.46 -21.14 17.51
C LEU A 470 -24.53 -20.67 18.50
N THR A 471 -24.28 -19.55 19.17
CA THR A 471 -25.25 -18.93 20.08
C THR A 471 -26.44 -18.35 19.30
N LYS A 472 -27.58 -18.14 19.97
CA LYS A 472 -28.75 -17.51 19.36
C LYS A 472 -28.42 -16.14 18.75
N ASP A 473 -27.66 -15.32 19.48
CA ASP A 473 -27.21 -14.00 19.02
C ASP A 473 -26.29 -14.09 17.79
N ALA A 474 -25.34 -15.03 17.78
CA ALA A 474 -24.49 -15.26 16.61
C ALA A 474 -25.30 -15.68 15.38
N LEU A 475 -26.27 -16.58 15.55
CA LEU A 475 -27.14 -17.03 14.46
C LEU A 475 -28.07 -15.93 13.93
N GLU A 476 -28.58 -15.05 14.80
CA GLU A 476 -29.38 -13.88 14.37
C GLU A 476 -28.55 -12.91 13.52
N LYS A 477 -27.30 -12.65 13.91
CA LYS A 477 -26.36 -11.83 13.11
C LYS A 477 -26.02 -12.47 11.77
N ILE A 478 -25.73 -13.78 11.76
CA ILE A 478 -25.47 -14.54 10.52
C ILE A 478 -26.70 -14.53 9.61
N ALA A 479 -27.91 -14.66 10.17
CA ALA A 479 -29.15 -14.58 9.40
C ALA A 479 -29.35 -13.19 8.76
N ALA A 480 -29.03 -12.12 9.49
CA ALA A 480 -29.05 -10.76 8.97
C ALA A 480 -28.04 -10.56 7.84
N LEU A 481 -26.80 -11.03 8.01
CA LEU A 481 -25.77 -11.01 6.96
C LEU A 481 -26.22 -11.80 5.71
N ASN A 482 -26.87 -12.95 5.89
CA ASN A 482 -27.41 -13.73 4.78
C ASN A 482 -28.48 -12.98 3.99
N ASN A 483 -29.31 -12.17 4.66
CA ASN A 483 -30.29 -11.33 3.97
C ASN A 483 -29.62 -10.24 3.13
N ILE A 484 -28.50 -9.68 3.59
CA ILE A 484 -27.69 -8.74 2.78
C ILE A 484 -27.11 -9.47 1.57
N ALA A 485 -26.54 -10.66 1.75
CA ALA A 485 -26.00 -11.47 0.65
C ALA A 485 -27.05 -11.75 -0.43
N LYS A 486 -28.27 -12.12 -0.03
CA LYS A 486 -29.40 -12.33 -0.95
C LYS A 486 -29.74 -11.10 -1.77
N LYS A 487 -29.74 -9.90 -1.18
CA LYS A 487 -29.95 -8.63 -1.91
C LYS A 487 -28.86 -8.39 -2.96
N ARG A 488 -27.64 -8.87 -2.72
CA ARG A 488 -26.48 -8.79 -3.63
C ARG A 488 -26.49 -9.88 -4.73
N GLY A 489 -27.43 -10.82 -4.69
CA GLY A 489 -27.41 -11.99 -5.56
C GLY A 489 -26.24 -12.94 -5.27
N GLN A 490 -25.71 -12.92 -4.05
CA GLN A 490 -24.62 -13.81 -3.60
C GLN A 490 -25.13 -14.75 -2.50
N THR A 491 -24.50 -15.91 -2.34
CA THR A 491 -24.63 -16.68 -1.09
C THR A 491 -23.87 -15.95 0.04
N LEU A 492 -24.18 -16.28 1.30
CA LEU A 492 -23.42 -15.71 2.43
C LEU A 492 -21.92 -16.06 2.33
N SER A 493 -21.59 -17.27 1.89
CA SER A 493 -20.20 -17.71 1.68
C SER A 493 -19.49 -16.83 0.66
N GLN A 494 -20.15 -16.55 -0.48
CA GLN A 494 -19.62 -15.69 -1.52
C GLN A 494 -19.42 -14.25 -1.04
N MET A 495 -20.42 -13.69 -0.35
CA MET A 495 -20.32 -12.34 0.19
C MET A 495 -19.20 -12.23 1.23
N ALA A 496 -19.02 -13.24 2.09
CA ALA A 496 -17.96 -13.25 3.10
C ALA A 496 -16.54 -13.30 2.49
N ILE A 497 -16.36 -14.11 1.43
CA ILE A 497 -15.10 -14.16 0.67
C ILE A 497 -14.84 -12.83 -0.05
N ALA A 498 -15.85 -12.31 -0.75
CA ALA A 498 -15.75 -11.01 -1.40
C ALA A 498 -15.44 -9.89 -0.40
N TRP A 499 -16.03 -9.95 0.80
CA TRP A 499 -15.81 -8.96 1.84
C TRP A 499 -14.38 -8.95 2.36
N VAL A 500 -13.73 -10.10 2.57
CA VAL A 500 -12.31 -10.09 2.98
C VAL A 500 -11.39 -9.57 1.87
N LEU A 501 -11.73 -9.85 0.61
CA LEU A 501 -11.01 -9.37 -0.58
C LEU A 501 -11.29 -7.90 -0.92
N ARG A 502 -12.21 -7.23 -0.23
CA ARG A 502 -12.52 -5.80 -0.46
C ARG A 502 -11.33 -4.89 -0.12
N ARG A 503 -10.43 -5.38 0.72
CA ARG A 503 -9.29 -4.64 1.26
C ARG A 503 -8.10 -4.80 0.30
N PRO A 504 -7.53 -3.72 -0.25
CA PRO A 504 -6.39 -3.82 -1.16
C PRO A 504 -5.16 -4.46 -0.51
N GLU A 505 -5.06 -4.42 0.83
CA GLU A 505 -4.00 -5.05 1.60
C GLU A 505 -4.10 -6.59 1.60
N VAL A 506 -5.29 -7.15 1.30
CA VAL A 506 -5.53 -8.59 1.26
C VAL A 506 -5.29 -9.12 -0.15
N THR A 507 -4.19 -9.86 -0.31
CA THR A 507 -3.77 -10.47 -1.58
C THR A 507 -4.70 -11.62 -2.01
N SER A 508 -5.13 -12.45 -1.07
CA SER A 508 -5.90 -13.67 -1.38
C SER A 508 -6.77 -14.11 -0.21
N ALA A 509 -7.85 -14.84 -0.49
CA ALA A 509 -8.67 -15.51 0.50
C ALA A 509 -8.49 -17.02 0.40
N LEU A 510 -8.05 -17.63 1.50
CA LEU A 510 -7.79 -19.07 1.58
C LEU A 510 -9.04 -19.84 1.99
N ILE A 511 -9.67 -20.50 1.02
CA ILE A 511 -10.92 -21.24 1.25
C ILE A 511 -10.64 -22.71 1.57
N GLY A 512 -11.40 -23.24 2.53
CA GLY A 512 -11.43 -24.68 2.82
C GLY A 512 -12.69 -25.29 2.21
N ILE A 513 -12.53 -26.31 1.38
CA ILE A 513 -13.61 -26.96 0.64
C ILE A 513 -13.80 -28.39 1.13
N ARG A 514 -15.04 -28.89 1.15
CA ARG A 514 -15.36 -30.28 1.48
C ARG A 514 -16.07 -31.06 0.38
N ASN A 515 -16.62 -30.37 -0.62
CA ASN A 515 -17.29 -30.98 -1.76
C ASN A 515 -17.28 -30.04 -2.96
N MET A 516 -17.59 -30.59 -4.13
CA MET A 516 -17.63 -29.85 -5.39
C MET A 516 -18.56 -28.63 -5.40
N THR A 517 -19.74 -28.70 -4.79
CA THR A 517 -20.69 -27.58 -4.79
C THR A 517 -20.12 -26.37 -4.04
N GLN A 518 -19.49 -26.61 -2.87
CA GLN A 518 -18.81 -25.56 -2.12
C GLN A 518 -17.63 -24.97 -2.89
N LEU A 519 -16.90 -25.79 -3.67
CA LEU A 519 -15.80 -25.32 -4.49
C LEU A 519 -16.26 -24.27 -5.50
N GLU A 520 -17.23 -24.65 -6.33
CA GLU A 520 -17.70 -23.81 -7.43
C GLU A 520 -18.42 -22.55 -6.91
N GLU A 521 -19.20 -22.70 -5.83
CA GLU A 521 -19.85 -21.57 -5.16
C GLU A 521 -18.82 -20.57 -4.63
N ASN A 522 -17.83 -21.04 -3.87
CA ASN A 522 -16.86 -20.16 -3.21
C ASN A 522 -15.92 -19.48 -4.20
N ILE A 523 -15.42 -20.20 -5.22
CA ILE A 523 -14.57 -19.59 -6.25
C ILE A 523 -15.36 -18.52 -7.02
N SER A 524 -16.66 -18.73 -7.26
CA SER A 524 -17.52 -17.74 -7.93
C SER A 524 -17.71 -16.42 -7.16
N ALA A 525 -17.24 -16.32 -5.91
CA ALA A 525 -17.25 -15.06 -5.15
C ALA A 525 -16.55 -13.90 -5.90
N VAL A 526 -15.49 -14.22 -6.67
CA VAL A 526 -14.70 -13.22 -7.43
C VAL A 526 -15.50 -12.50 -8.52
N LYS A 527 -16.68 -13.02 -8.88
CA LYS A 527 -17.56 -12.39 -9.87
C LYS A 527 -18.21 -11.09 -9.36
N ASN A 528 -18.26 -10.87 -8.05
CA ASN A 528 -18.78 -9.65 -7.46
C ASN A 528 -18.04 -9.30 -6.15
N LEU A 529 -16.98 -8.51 -6.29
CA LEU A 529 -16.12 -8.05 -5.18
C LEU A 529 -16.48 -6.65 -4.68
N THR A 530 -17.32 -5.91 -5.39
CA THR A 530 -17.60 -4.50 -5.10
C THR A 530 -18.66 -4.35 -4.01
N PHE A 531 -18.42 -3.48 -3.05
CA PHE A 531 -19.39 -3.08 -2.04
C PHE A 531 -19.57 -1.57 -2.06
N SER A 532 -20.82 -1.12 -2.05
CA SER A 532 -21.14 0.28 -1.80
C SER A 532 -20.92 0.61 -0.31
N GLU A 533 -20.68 1.89 -0.01
CA GLU A 533 -20.56 2.34 1.39
C GLU A 533 -21.81 2.00 2.22
N LYS A 534 -23.00 2.06 1.60
CA LYS A 534 -24.25 1.73 2.27
C LYS A 534 -24.29 0.26 2.69
N GLU A 535 -23.83 -0.64 1.82
CA GLU A 535 -23.74 -2.07 2.14
C GLU A 535 -22.72 -2.33 3.24
N LEU A 536 -21.54 -1.69 3.19
CA LEU A 536 -20.53 -1.83 4.24
C LEU A 536 -21.07 -1.37 5.60
N LYS A 537 -21.75 -0.22 5.65
CA LYS A 537 -22.42 0.28 6.86
C LYS A 537 -23.55 -0.64 7.35
N GLU A 538 -24.26 -1.34 6.46
CA GLU A 538 -25.28 -2.33 6.84
C GLU A 538 -24.63 -3.61 7.37
N ILE A 539 -23.54 -4.06 6.74
CA ILE A 539 -22.75 -5.22 7.13
C ILE A 539 -22.14 -5.02 8.52
N ASP A 540 -21.52 -3.87 8.79
CA ASP A 540 -20.84 -3.58 10.06
C ASP A 540 -21.76 -3.65 11.29
N LYS A 541 -23.08 -3.52 11.12
CA LYS A 541 -24.06 -3.71 12.20
C LYS A 541 -24.13 -5.16 12.71
N TYR A 542 -23.81 -6.12 11.85
CA TYR A 542 -23.96 -7.56 12.11
C TYR A 542 -22.62 -8.30 12.08
N ALA A 543 -21.64 -7.80 11.32
CA ALA A 543 -20.26 -8.30 11.23
C ALA A 543 -19.42 -7.86 12.44
N VAL A 544 -19.88 -8.25 13.63
CA VAL A 544 -19.20 -7.99 14.91
C VAL A 544 -18.32 -9.18 15.30
N THR A 545 -17.20 -8.91 15.95
CA THR A 545 -16.24 -9.93 16.37
C THR A 545 -16.89 -10.95 17.31
N LEU A 546 -16.72 -12.23 16.98
CA LEU A 546 -17.12 -13.38 17.79
C LEU A 546 -15.88 -14.13 18.29
N PRO A 547 -15.96 -14.95 19.36
CA PRO A 547 -14.82 -15.67 19.93
C PRO A 547 -14.38 -16.89 19.07
N VAL A 548 -14.28 -16.71 17.76
CA VAL A 548 -13.98 -17.76 16.78
C VAL A 548 -12.49 -17.84 16.41
N ASN A 549 -11.67 -16.89 16.90
CA ASN A 549 -10.22 -16.89 16.67
C ASN A 549 -9.50 -17.84 17.63
N ILE A 550 -9.55 -19.14 17.34
CA ILE A 550 -8.86 -20.18 18.11
C ILE A 550 -7.33 -20.14 17.97
N TRP A 551 -6.81 -19.24 17.14
CA TRP A 551 -5.37 -19.03 16.91
C TRP A 551 -4.82 -17.79 17.64
N SER A 552 -5.67 -17.12 18.43
CA SER A 552 -5.35 -15.84 19.08
C SER A 552 -4.12 -15.89 19.98
N GLN A 553 -3.84 -17.04 20.62
CA GLN A 553 -2.67 -17.22 21.46
C GLN A 553 -1.36 -16.92 20.72
N SER A 554 -1.27 -17.27 19.43
CA SER A 554 -0.09 -16.97 18.61
C SER A 554 0.03 -15.48 18.27
N SER A 555 -1.10 -14.81 18.01
CA SER A 555 -1.13 -13.42 17.52
C SER A 555 -1.11 -12.36 18.63
N GLN A 556 -1.12 -12.76 19.91
CA GLN A 556 -1.19 -11.87 21.07
C GLN A 556 0.17 -11.51 21.69
N HIS A 557 1.26 -12.13 21.20
CA HIS A 557 2.63 -11.84 21.62
C HIS A 557 3.20 -10.61 20.91
#